data_AF-A0A5C7ZU76-F1
#
_entry.id   AF-A0A5C7ZU76-F1
#
_cell.length_a   1.000
_cell.length_b   1.000
_cell.length_c   1.000
_cell.angle_alpha   90.00
_cell.angle_beta   90.00
_cell.angle_gamma   90.00
#
_symmetry.space_group_name_H-M   'P 1'
#
loop_
_entity.id
_entity.type
_entity.pdbx_description
1 polymer ?
#
loop_
_entity_poly.entity_id
_entity_poly.type
_entity_poly.pdbx_seq_one_letter_code
_entity_poly.pdbx_strand_id
1 'polypeptide(L)'
;MPTVIVERFKQLYEASIAPYLAGDRVLQSHARLALVTKRANQLTPPQWICHRDRLFVPSDQSVAACVTYLFRDPQLGGTCFFQPKSDAQTINQLVHDSGALLAGDFAARYGIDPGYMRQSNAWFSHLSTIPPRFNRMIFYDGGIFHSSDIPNDSLLSADPSRGRLTLNAFFTCRRRTGPSGSSSSVAAHRAF
;
A
#
# COMPACT_ATOMS: atom_id res chain seq x y z
N MET A 1 17.38 -1.37 7.08
CA MET A 1 17.83 -0.69 5.84
C MET A 1 18.95 0.27 6.20
N PRO A 2 20.04 0.38 5.42
CA PRO A 2 21.07 1.39 5.68
C PRO A 2 20.48 2.79 5.79
N THR A 3 20.90 3.56 6.81
CA THR A 3 20.37 4.90 7.11
C THR A 3 20.46 5.84 5.92
N VAL A 4 21.54 5.76 5.14
CA VAL A 4 21.74 6.58 3.92
C VAL A 4 20.61 6.40 2.91
N ILE A 5 20.04 5.21 2.77
CA ILE A 5 18.93 4.97 1.84
C ILE A 5 17.67 5.66 2.35
N VAL A 6 17.38 5.51 3.65
CA VAL A 6 16.20 6.15 4.28
C VAL A 6 16.28 7.67 4.14
N GLU A 7 17.45 8.27 4.40
CA GLU A 7 17.68 9.71 4.25
C GLU A 7 17.51 10.19 2.81
N ARG A 8 17.99 9.44 1.82
CA ARG A 8 17.79 9.79 0.40
C ARG A 8 16.32 9.78 0.00
N PHE A 9 15.55 8.80 0.48
CA PHE A 9 14.11 8.73 0.27
C PHE A 9 13.38 9.90 0.94
N LYS A 10 13.78 10.27 2.15
CA LYS A 10 13.26 11.46 2.85
C LYS A 10 13.55 12.74 2.06
N GLN A 11 14.79 12.93 1.61
CA GLN A 11 15.17 14.10 0.80
C GLN A 11 14.36 14.19 -0.49
N LEU A 12 14.20 13.07 -1.21
CA LEU A 12 13.37 13.02 -2.42
C LEU A 12 11.90 13.36 -2.12
N TYR A 13 11.36 12.80 -1.05
CA TYR A 13 10.00 13.08 -0.62
C TYR A 13 9.80 14.57 -0.32
N GLU A 14 10.66 15.16 0.51
CA GLU A 14 10.57 16.58 0.89
C GLU A 14 10.73 17.52 -0.30
N ALA A 15 11.66 17.21 -1.22
CA ALA A 15 11.95 18.06 -2.37
C ALA A 15 10.89 17.98 -3.48
N SER A 16 10.19 16.86 -3.63
CA SER A 16 9.39 16.61 -4.84
C SER A 16 7.96 16.13 -4.59
N ILE A 17 7.67 15.57 -3.42
CA ILE A 17 6.40 14.86 -3.16
C ILE A 17 5.57 15.55 -2.08
N ALA A 18 6.21 16.10 -1.04
CA ALA A 18 5.53 16.73 0.09
C ALA A 18 4.45 17.76 -0.31
N PRO A 19 4.60 18.60 -1.35
CA PRO A 19 3.54 19.52 -1.77
C PRO A 19 2.23 18.83 -2.17
N TYR A 20 2.30 17.62 -2.73
CA TYR A 20 1.18 16.86 -3.29
C TYR A 20 0.48 15.95 -2.29
N LEU A 21 1.08 15.71 -1.13
CA LEU A 21 0.51 14.90 -0.06
C LEU A 21 0.26 15.77 1.18
N ALA A 22 -0.56 15.30 2.11
CA ALA A 22 -1.09 16.09 3.23
C ALA A 22 -0.04 16.52 4.29
N GLY A 23 1.24 16.22 4.08
CA GLY A 23 2.34 16.52 5.00
C GLY A 23 3.07 17.83 4.66
N ASP A 24 3.46 18.61 5.67
CA ASP A 24 4.33 19.78 5.47
C ASP A 24 5.76 19.58 6.01
N ARG A 25 5.96 18.65 6.94
CA ARG A 25 7.27 18.31 7.51
C ARG A 25 7.35 16.83 7.84
N VAL A 26 8.40 16.15 7.41
CA VAL A 26 8.67 14.75 7.82
C VAL A 26 9.19 14.73 9.25
N LEU A 27 8.50 13.98 10.11
CA LEU A 27 8.84 13.77 11.52
C LEU A 27 9.63 12.48 11.72
N GLN A 28 9.23 11.43 11.00
CA GLN A 28 9.88 10.12 11.05
C GLN A 28 9.91 9.52 9.65
N SER A 29 10.95 8.76 9.36
CA SER A 29 11.04 7.99 8.12
C SER A 29 11.63 6.61 8.38
N HIS A 30 11.12 5.61 7.68
CA HIS A 30 11.67 4.26 7.71
C HIS A 30 11.49 3.58 6.36
N ALA A 31 12.39 2.66 6.03
CA ALA A 31 12.29 1.85 4.81
C ALA A 31 12.64 0.39 5.06
N ARG A 32 12.03 -0.50 4.28
CA ARG A 32 12.27 -1.94 4.33
C ARG A 32 12.24 -2.55 2.93
N LEU A 33 13.01 -3.61 2.72
CA LEU A 33 12.80 -4.49 1.58
C LEU A 33 11.64 -5.45 1.91
N ALA A 34 10.84 -5.77 0.90
CA ALA A 34 9.76 -6.74 1.00
C ALA A 34 9.80 -7.65 -0.23
N LEU A 35 9.79 -8.97 0.00
CA LEU A 35 9.71 -9.97 -1.06
C LEU A 35 8.40 -10.76 -0.89
N VAL A 36 7.58 -10.80 -1.94
CA VAL A 36 6.34 -11.59 -1.89
C VAL A 36 6.63 -13.02 -2.35
N THR A 37 6.40 -13.99 -1.47
CA THR A 37 6.71 -15.41 -1.71
C THR A 37 5.52 -16.35 -1.55
N LYS A 38 4.47 -15.91 -0.86
CA LYS A 38 3.28 -16.73 -0.58
C LYS A 38 2.41 -16.88 -1.82
N ARG A 39 1.87 -18.08 -2.04
CA ARG A 39 0.81 -18.33 -3.03
C ARG A 39 -0.56 -18.00 -2.46
N ALA A 40 -1.56 -17.84 -3.32
CA ALA A 40 -2.93 -17.49 -2.96
C ALA A 40 -3.51 -18.44 -1.89
N ASN A 41 -3.23 -19.75 -2.02
CA ASN A 41 -3.66 -20.77 -1.06
C ASN A 41 -2.91 -20.75 0.30
N GLN A 42 -1.87 -19.92 0.45
CA GLN A 42 -1.11 -19.74 1.70
C GLN A 42 -1.45 -18.40 2.40
N LEU A 43 -2.35 -17.62 1.81
CA LEU A 43 -2.76 -16.33 2.34
C LEU A 43 -3.74 -16.48 3.49
N THR A 44 -3.66 -15.58 4.46
CA THR A 44 -4.67 -15.42 5.52
C THR A 44 -5.60 -14.24 5.20
N PRO A 45 -6.78 -14.13 5.85
CA PRO A 45 -7.76 -13.10 5.53
C PRO A 45 -7.26 -11.65 5.47
N PRO A 46 -6.30 -11.19 6.30
CA PRO A 46 -5.75 -9.83 6.17
C PRO A 46 -5.05 -9.59 4.83
N GLN A 47 -4.61 -10.67 4.15
CA GLN A 47 -3.96 -10.64 2.85
C GLN A 47 -4.96 -10.79 1.69
N TRP A 48 -6.22 -11.13 1.97
CA TRP A 48 -7.30 -11.26 0.98
C TRP A 48 -7.98 -9.93 0.65
N ILE A 49 -7.69 -8.88 1.42
CA ILE A 49 -8.27 -7.55 1.30
C ILE A 49 -7.17 -6.50 1.05
N CYS A 50 -7.57 -5.35 0.53
CA CYS A 50 -6.71 -4.16 0.54
C CYS A 50 -6.50 -3.65 1.96
N HIS A 51 -5.37 -2.99 2.21
CA HIS A 51 -4.99 -2.45 3.51
C HIS A 51 -4.63 -0.98 3.42
N ARG A 52 -4.46 -0.36 4.58
CA ARG A 52 -3.87 0.98 4.75
C ARG A 52 -2.61 0.83 5.57
N ASP A 53 -1.65 1.71 5.37
CA ASP A 53 -0.45 1.80 6.19
C ASP A 53 -0.79 2.50 7.51
N ARG A 54 -1.51 1.78 8.38
CA ARG A 54 -1.88 2.25 9.71
C ARG A 54 -0.64 2.30 10.60
N LEU A 55 0.10 3.39 10.51
CA LEU A 55 0.89 3.85 11.64
C LEU A 55 -0.10 4.54 12.58
N PHE A 56 -0.13 4.15 13.85
CA PHE A 56 -0.91 4.85 14.88
C PHE A 56 -0.31 6.24 15.07
N VAL A 57 -0.69 7.18 14.19
CA VAL A 57 -0.22 8.56 14.21
C VAL A 57 -1.27 9.44 14.86
N PRO A 58 -0.85 10.43 15.66
CA PRO A 58 -1.72 11.48 16.17
C PRO A 58 -2.55 12.17 15.07
N SER A 59 -3.65 12.81 15.46
CA SER A 59 -4.56 13.48 14.52
C SER A 59 -3.95 14.69 13.80
N ASP A 60 -2.86 15.26 14.32
CA ASP A 60 -2.07 16.31 13.68
C ASP A 60 -1.00 15.73 12.73
N GLN A 61 -1.00 14.43 12.47
CA GLN A 61 -0.03 13.73 11.64
C GLN A 61 -0.68 12.92 10.51
N SER A 62 0.08 12.72 9.44
CA SER A 62 -0.29 11.91 8.28
C SER A 62 0.85 10.96 7.93
N VAL A 63 0.52 9.93 7.15
CA VAL A 63 1.51 8.98 6.64
C VAL A 63 1.54 9.12 5.13
N ALA A 64 2.72 9.33 4.57
CA ALA A 64 2.95 9.06 3.16
C ALA A 64 3.71 7.74 3.02
N ALA A 65 3.34 6.97 2.00
CA ALA A 65 3.97 5.70 1.70
C ALA A 65 4.55 5.73 0.29
N CYS A 66 5.59 4.93 0.10
CA CYS A 66 6.27 4.76 -1.17
C CYS A 66 6.54 3.28 -1.41
N VAL A 67 6.33 2.85 -2.66
CA VAL A 67 6.78 1.55 -3.15
C VAL A 67 7.70 1.77 -4.34
N THR A 68 8.90 1.18 -4.26
CA THR A 68 9.85 1.10 -5.37
C THR A 68 9.90 -0.34 -5.88
N TYR A 69 9.63 -0.54 -7.17
CA TYR A 69 9.70 -1.87 -7.78
C TYR A 69 11.15 -2.23 -8.12
N LEU A 70 11.68 -3.30 -7.54
CA LEU A 70 13.07 -3.75 -7.71
C LEU A 70 13.19 -5.03 -8.55
N PHE A 71 12.15 -5.34 -9.34
CA PHE A 71 12.12 -6.45 -10.28
C PHE A 71 11.88 -5.95 -11.71
N ARG A 72 12.27 -6.76 -12.69
CA ARG A 72 12.17 -6.43 -14.13
C ARG A 72 10.97 -7.05 -14.83
N ASP A 73 10.52 -8.22 -14.39
CA ASP A 73 9.39 -8.92 -15.02
C ASP A 73 8.07 -8.21 -14.70
N PRO A 74 7.40 -7.57 -15.67
CA PRO A 74 6.15 -6.86 -15.42
C PRO A 74 4.99 -7.80 -15.06
N GLN A 75 5.11 -9.11 -15.33
CA GLN A 75 4.08 -10.09 -14.97
C GLN A 75 4.01 -10.36 -13.46
N LEU A 76 5.01 -9.91 -12.70
CA LEU A 76 4.96 -9.90 -11.23
C LEU A 76 3.97 -8.82 -10.70
N GLY A 77 3.36 -8.05 -11.60
CA GLY A 77 2.22 -7.16 -11.34
C GLY A 77 2.61 -5.87 -10.62
N GLY A 78 1.63 -5.08 -10.19
CA GLY A 78 1.84 -3.70 -9.72
C GLY A 78 1.29 -3.43 -8.32
N THR A 79 0.65 -2.27 -8.17
CA THR A 79 -0.08 -1.87 -6.97
C THR A 79 -1.49 -1.43 -7.34
N CYS A 80 -2.51 -2.01 -6.71
CA CYS A 80 -3.90 -1.58 -6.86
C CYS A 80 -4.29 -0.61 -5.74
N PHE A 81 -5.15 0.35 -6.07
CA PHE A 81 -5.75 1.31 -5.14
C PHE A 81 -7.28 1.16 -5.13
N PHE A 82 -7.89 1.37 -3.97
CA PHE A 82 -9.31 1.12 -3.74
C PHE A 82 -9.97 2.21 -2.90
N GLN A 83 -11.27 2.35 -3.09
CA GLN A 83 -12.16 3.16 -2.26
C GLN A 83 -13.15 2.25 -1.52
N PRO A 84 -13.36 2.43 -0.21
CA PRO A 84 -14.39 1.69 0.51
C PRO A 84 -15.80 2.05 0.01
N LYS A 85 -16.69 1.06 -0.03
CA LYS A 85 -18.10 1.21 -0.43
C LYS A 85 -19.06 1.40 0.75
N SER A 86 -18.54 1.33 1.98
CA SER A 86 -19.31 1.47 3.22
C SER A 86 -18.63 2.47 4.15
N ASP A 87 -19.30 2.81 5.24
CA ASP A 87 -18.81 3.77 6.23
C ASP A 87 -17.53 3.27 6.94
N ALA A 88 -16.84 4.20 7.60
CA ALA A 88 -15.58 3.91 8.25
C ALA A 88 -15.70 2.87 9.38
N GLN A 89 -16.81 2.85 10.13
CA GLN A 89 -17.00 1.91 11.23
C GLN A 89 -17.16 0.48 10.68
N THR A 90 -18.02 0.30 9.68
CA THR A 90 -18.24 -0.99 9.00
C THR A 90 -16.95 -1.53 8.38
N ILE A 91 -16.20 -0.67 7.66
CA ILE A 91 -14.94 -1.07 7.03
C ILE A 91 -13.86 -1.37 8.09
N ASN A 92 -13.80 -0.61 9.19
CA ASN A 92 -12.87 -0.90 10.27
C ASN A 92 -13.18 -2.23 10.95
N GLN A 93 -14.46 -2.59 11.11
CA GLN A 93 -14.87 -3.88 11.64
C GLN A 93 -14.46 -5.02 10.71
N LEU A 94 -14.68 -4.89 9.39
CA LEU A 94 -14.22 -5.88 8.41
C LEU A 94 -12.70 -6.09 8.49
N VAL A 95 -11.92 -5.01 8.54
CA VAL A 95 -10.46 -5.09 8.66
C VAL A 95 -10.04 -5.74 9.98
N HIS A 96 -10.70 -5.40 11.09
CA HIS A 96 -10.45 -6.05 12.38
C HIS A 96 -10.74 -7.55 12.31
N ASP A 97 -11.90 -7.93 11.79
CA ASP A 97 -12.35 -9.31 11.71
C ASP A 97 -11.48 -10.16 10.78
N SER A 98 -10.85 -9.55 9.77
CA SER A 98 -9.83 -10.24 8.96
C SER A 98 -8.65 -10.74 9.81
N GLY A 99 -8.29 -10.05 10.89
CA GLY A 99 -7.23 -10.47 11.80
C GLY A 99 -7.71 -11.36 12.95
N ALA A 100 -9.00 -11.32 13.28
CA ALA A 100 -9.56 -11.95 14.48
C ALA A 100 -10.31 -13.26 14.21
N LEU A 101 -10.93 -13.41 13.04
CA LEU A 101 -11.72 -14.60 12.69
C LEU A 101 -10.86 -15.68 12.04
N LEU A 102 -11.31 -16.94 12.16
CA LEU A 102 -10.80 -18.01 11.32
C LEU A 102 -11.14 -17.76 9.85
N ALA A 103 -10.32 -18.32 8.96
CA ALA A 103 -10.40 -18.06 7.52
C ALA A 103 -11.79 -18.40 6.93
N GLY A 104 -12.38 -19.52 7.34
CA GLY A 104 -13.73 -19.93 6.91
C GLY A 104 -14.83 -19.01 7.43
N ASP A 105 -14.75 -18.57 8.69
CA ASP A 105 -15.74 -17.68 9.29
C ASP A 105 -15.71 -16.29 8.65
N PHE A 106 -14.50 -15.78 8.36
CA PHE A 106 -14.34 -14.53 7.64
C PHE A 106 -14.94 -14.61 6.22
N ALA A 107 -14.62 -15.68 5.48
CA ALA A 107 -15.16 -15.91 4.15
C ALA A 107 -16.70 -15.99 4.17
N ALA A 108 -17.27 -16.76 5.10
CA ALA A 108 -18.72 -16.90 5.25
C ALA A 108 -19.41 -15.58 5.61
N ARG A 109 -18.80 -14.78 6.49
CA ARG A 109 -19.39 -13.52 6.97
C ARG A 109 -19.34 -12.41 5.92
N TYR A 110 -18.23 -12.29 5.20
CA TYR A 110 -17.98 -11.16 4.29
C TYR A 110 -18.11 -11.50 2.82
N GLY A 111 -18.22 -12.78 2.45
CA GLY A 111 -18.23 -13.22 1.05
C GLY A 111 -16.93 -12.86 0.32
N ILE A 112 -15.79 -13.00 0.99
CA ILE A 112 -14.47 -12.70 0.43
C ILE A 112 -13.65 -14.01 0.38
N ASP A 113 -13.30 -14.41 -0.84
CA ASP A 113 -12.51 -15.61 -1.09
C ASP A 113 -11.01 -15.40 -0.89
N PRO A 114 -10.24 -16.48 -0.63
CA PRO A 114 -8.79 -16.42 -0.58
C PRO A 114 -8.15 -15.96 -1.89
N GLY A 115 -7.25 -14.99 -1.82
CA GLY A 115 -6.46 -14.59 -2.98
C GLY A 115 -5.94 -13.16 -2.87
N TYR A 116 -5.15 -12.74 -3.87
CA TYR A 116 -4.74 -11.35 -3.96
C TYR A 116 -5.91 -10.50 -4.48
N MET A 117 -6.31 -9.49 -3.71
CA MET A 117 -7.36 -8.57 -4.12
C MET A 117 -6.88 -7.68 -5.25
N ARG A 118 -7.47 -7.84 -6.44
CA ARG A 118 -7.08 -7.10 -7.66
C ARG A 118 -8.19 -6.27 -8.29
N GLN A 119 -9.45 -6.58 -7.96
CA GLN A 119 -10.64 -6.00 -8.56
C GLN A 119 -11.61 -5.51 -7.48
N SER A 120 -12.64 -4.78 -7.91
CA SER A 120 -13.76 -4.40 -7.03
C SER A 120 -14.45 -5.65 -6.45
N ASN A 121 -14.96 -5.54 -5.24
CA ASN A 121 -15.85 -6.52 -4.61
C ASN A 121 -17.03 -5.81 -3.93
N ALA A 122 -17.80 -6.49 -3.08
CA ALA A 122 -18.92 -5.89 -2.36
C ALA A 122 -18.50 -4.74 -1.41
N TRP A 123 -17.26 -4.74 -0.92
CA TRP A 123 -16.77 -3.85 0.13
C TRP A 123 -15.90 -2.70 -0.38
N PHE A 124 -15.26 -2.87 -1.53
CA PHE A 124 -14.31 -1.92 -2.09
C PHE A 124 -14.48 -1.77 -3.60
N SER A 125 -14.40 -0.53 -4.08
CA SER A 125 -14.29 -0.18 -5.50
C SER A 125 -12.82 -0.07 -5.87
N HIS A 126 -12.38 -0.75 -6.92
CA HIS A 126 -11.08 -0.53 -7.54
C HIS A 126 -11.04 0.87 -8.18
N LEU A 127 -9.97 1.61 -7.90
CA LEU A 127 -9.76 2.96 -8.41
C LEU A 127 -8.76 2.96 -9.57
N SER A 128 -7.61 2.33 -9.36
CA SER A 128 -6.54 2.26 -10.37
C SER A 128 -5.55 1.17 -10.03
N THR A 129 -4.80 0.75 -11.06
CA THR A 129 -3.62 -0.10 -10.91
C THR A 129 -2.44 0.64 -11.52
N ILE A 130 -1.37 0.77 -10.76
CA ILE A 130 -0.10 1.26 -11.29
C ILE A 130 0.74 0.06 -11.70
N PRO A 131 1.04 -0.14 -13.01
CA PRO A 131 1.86 -1.24 -13.45
C PRO A 131 3.30 -1.07 -12.94
N PRO A 132 4.00 -2.18 -12.70
CA PRO A 132 5.38 -2.11 -12.27
C PRO A 132 6.27 -1.57 -13.38
N ARG A 133 7.39 -0.98 -12.99
CA ARG A 133 8.55 -0.76 -13.84
C ARG A 133 9.77 -0.81 -12.94
N PHE A 134 10.81 -1.52 -13.35
CA PHE A 134 12.05 -1.55 -12.58
C PHE A 134 12.51 -0.12 -12.24
N ASN A 135 12.85 0.10 -10.97
CA ASN A 135 13.28 1.37 -10.41
C ASN A 135 12.24 2.51 -10.44
N ARG A 136 10.96 2.22 -10.77
CA ARG A 136 9.87 3.18 -10.58
C ARG A 136 9.50 3.24 -9.11
N MET A 137 9.38 4.46 -8.60
CA MET A 137 8.80 4.77 -7.30
C MET A 137 7.38 5.30 -7.50
N ILE A 138 6.46 4.85 -6.66
CA ILE A 138 5.14 5.47 -6.50
C ILE A 138 5.04 6.02 -5.10
N PHE A 139 4.40 7.18 -4.94
CA PHE A 139 4.10 7.78 -3.65
C PHE A 139 2.59 7.95 -3.51
N TYR A 140 2.07 7.72 -2.32
CA TYR A 140 0.64 7.81 -2.05
C TYR A 140 0.38 8.12 -0.57
N ASP A 141 -0.83 8.60 -0.27
CA ASP A 141 -1.32 8.74 1.10
C ASP A 141 -1.43 7.36 1.74
N GLY A 142 -0.75 7.10 2.87
CA GLY A 142 -0.78 5.81 3.56
C GLY A 142 -2.17 5.43 4.09
N GLY A 143 -3.08 6.39 4.18
CA GLY A 143 -4.49 6.19 4.48
C GLY A 143 -5.33 5.70 3.29
N ILE A 144 -4.80 5.65 2.07
CA ILE A 144 -5.52 5.05 0.93
C ILE A 144 -5.49 3.53 1.02
N PHE A 145 -6.62 2.89 0.71
CA PHE A 145 -6.66 1.44 0.61
C PHE A 145 -5.91 0.96 -0.64
N HIS A 146 -5.00 0.01 -0.45
CA HIS A 146 -4.19 -0.53 -1.53
C HIS A 146 -3.81 -2.00 -1.30
N SER A 147 -3.40 -2.68 -2.37
CA SER A 147 -2.92 -4.07 -2.33
C SER A 147 -1.84 -4.29 -3.39
N SER A 148 -1.10 -5.39 -3.26
CA SER A 148 -0.25 -5.85 -4.36
C SER A 148 -1.12 -6.44 -5.46
N ASP A 149 -0.96 -5.93 -6.69
CA ASP A 149 -1.53 -6.55 -7.88
C ASP A 149 -0.62 -7.71 -8.27
N ILE A 150 -1.07 -8.95 -8.06
CA ILE A 150 -0.30 -10.17 -8.37
C ILE A 150 -1.16 -11.03 -9.30
N PRO A 151 -0.98 -10.93 -10.62
CA PRO A 151 -1.84 -11.61 -11.59
C PRO A 151 -1.62 -13.11 -11.66
N ASN A 152 -0.39 -13.54 -11.42
CA ASN A 152 0.02 -14.93 -11.52
C ASN A 152 0.99 -15.22 -10.37
N ASP A 153 0.48 -15.82 -9.30
CA ASP A 153 1.30 -16.18 -8.15
C ASP A 153 2.30 -17.30 -8.47
N SER A 154 2.15 -18.01 -9.61
CA SER A 154 3.11 -19.02 -10.08
C SER A 154 4.52 -18.49 -10.32
N LEU A 155 4.63 -17.19 -10.58
CA LEU A 155 5.88 -16.49 -10.83
C LEU A 155 6.60 -16.05 -9.54
N LEU A 156 5.94 -16.12 -8.38
CA LEU A 156 6.54 -15.69 -7.12
C LEU A 156 7.70 -16.62 -6.74
N SER A 157 8.79 -16.01 -6.29
CA SER A 157 10.05 -16.69 -5.94
C SER A 157 10.61 -16.12 -4.64
N ALA A 158 11.24 -16.98 -3.85
CA ALA A 158 12.03 -16.59 -2.68
C ALA A 158 13.43 -16.06 -3.05
N ASP A 159 13.85 -16.20 -4.31
CA ASP A 159 15.07 -15.58 -4.84
C ASP A 159 14.81 -14.09 -5.15
N PRO A 160 15.45 -13.15 -4.43
CA PRO A 160 15.22 -11.71 -4.62
C PRO A 160 15.65 -11.19 -6.00
N SER A 161 16.48 -11.93 -6.74
CA SER A 161 16.89 -11.54 -8.11
C SER A 161 15.82 -11.84 -9.17
N ARG A 162 14.84 -12.71 -8.84
CA ARG A 162 13.80 -13.19 -9.76
C ARG A 162 12.37 -12.95 -9.25
N GLY A 163 12.20 -12.78 -7.94
CA GLY A 163 10.90 -12.60 -7.30
C GLY A 163 10.42 -11.15 -7.29
N ARG A 164 9.22 -10.95 -6.74
CA ARG A 164 8.60 -9.62 -6.60
C ARG A 164 9.20 -8.87 -5.40
N LEU A 165 10.42 -8.36 -5.58
CA LEU A 165 11.12 -7.54 -4.59
C LEU A 165 10.72 -6.06 -4.69
N THR A 166 10.32 -5.46 -3.58
CA THR A 166 10.09 -4.01 -3.48
C THR A 166 10.87 -3.40 -2.33
N LEU A 167 11.15 -2.10 -2.44
CA LEU A 167 11.53 -1.27 -1.30
C LEU A 167 10.33 -0.41 -0.94
N ASN A 168 9.90 -0.52 0.31
CA ASN A 168 8.79 0.25 0.85
C ASN A 168 9.34 1.28 1.83
N ALA A 169 9.03 2.56 1.61
CA ALA A 169 9.41 3.65 2.50
C ALA A 169 8.16 4.37 3.03
N PHE A 170 8.22 4.83 4.26
CA PHE A 170 7.10 5.46 4.95
C PHE A 170 7.59 6.72 5.64
N PHE A 171 6.77 7.76 5.60
CA PHE A 171 7.07 9.08 6.13
C PHE A 171 5.90 9.53 7.00
N THR A 172 6.11 9.56 8.31
CA THR A 172 5.18 10.23 9.21
C THR A 172 5.44 11.73 9.09
N CYS A 173 4.42 12.47 8.70
CA CYS A 173 4.49 13.91 8.47
C CYS A 173 3.56 14.65 9.42
N ARG A 174 3.90 15.88 9.79
CA ARG A 174 2.92 16.80 10.37
C ARG A 174 1.91 17.17 9.28
N ARG A 175 0.62 17.16 9.60
CA ARG A 175 -0.43 17.62 8.68
C ARG A 175 -0.29 19.11 8.42
N ARG A 176 -0.44 19.49 7.16
CA ARG A 176 -0.52 20.91 6.77
C ARG A 176 -1.80 21.50 7.36
N THR A 177 -1.67 22.54 8.18
CA THR A 177 -2.81 23.33 8.65
C THR A 177 -3.31 24.22 7.51
N GLY A 178 -4.43 23.87 6.89
CA GLY A 178 -5.11 24.62 5.83
C GLY A 178 -6.58 24.19 5.72
N PRO A 179 -7.47 24.95 5.06
CA PRO A 179 -8.88 24.61 5.00
C PRO A 179 -9.06 23.21 4.41
N SER A 180 -9.84 22.38 5.10
CA SER A 180 -10.05 20.96 4.85
C SER A 180 -10.70 20.70 3.48
N GLY A 181 -9.90 20.69 2.42
CA GLY A 181 -10.30 20.19 1.12
C GLY A 181 -10.06 18.67 1.08
N SER A 182 -11.12 17.90 1.27
CA SER A 182 -11.10 16.45 1.07
C SER A 182 -10.79 16.14 -0.41
N SER A 183 -9.55 15.77 -0.71
CA SER A 183 -9.24 15.06 -1.94
C SER A 183 -8.20 13.99 -1.64
N SER A 184 -8.64 12.73 -1.67
CA SER A 184 -7.77 11.57 -1.70
C SER A 184 -7.10 11.55 -3.08
N SER A 185 -5.93 12.18 -3.21
CA SER A 185 -5.20 12.22 -4.47
C SER A 185 -4.18 11.09 -4.56
N VAL A 186 -4.20 10.35 -5.66
CA VAL A 186 -3.10 9.46 -6.05
C VAL A 186 -2.17 10.29 -6.94
N ALA A 187 -1.05 10.74 -6.41
CA ALA A 187 -0.05 11.47 -7.18
C ALA A 187 0.93 10.48 -7.86
N ALA A 188 0.55 9.97 -9.03
CA ALA A 188 1.47 9.21 -9.89
C ALA A 188 2.33 10.18 -10.71
N HIS A 189 3.37 10.75 -10.10
CA HIS A 189 4.33 11.56 -10.85
C HIS A 189 5.31 10.67 -11.61
N ARG A 190 5.43 10.91 -12.92
CA ARG A 190 6.53 10.39 -13.74
C ARG A 190 7.83 11.07 -13.27
N ALA A 191 8.56 10.46 -12.35
CA ALA A 191 9.99 10.68 -12.24
C ALA A 191 10.68 9.93 -13.39
N PHE A 192 11.61 10.61 -14.06
CA PHE A 192 12.32 10.23 -15.29
C PHE A 192 12.75 8.75 -15.38
#